data_AF-A0A6A0ANS1-F1
#
_entry.id   AF-A0A6A0ANS1-F1
#
_cell.length_a   1.000
_cell.length_b   1.000
_cell.length_c   1.000
_cell.angle_alpha   90.00
_cell.angle_beta   90.00
_cell.angle_gamma   90.00
#
_symmetry.space_group_name_H-M   'P 1'
#
loop_
_entity.id
_entity.type
_entity.pdbx_description
1 polymer ?
#
loop_
_entity_poly.entity_id
_entity_poly.type
_entity_poly.pdbx_seq_one_letter_code
_entity_poly.pdbx_strand_id
1 'polypeptide(L)'
;MATGCDFKNAFGFTQYDGRCSFFGADPPLPQGLGWFIVVGLGGFFSILTSCLVWIDQKFSGNGPQTSEHFSTAGRSIPVGLTACDIVSKWTWAATLLQSS
;
A
#
# COMPACT_ATOMS: atom_id res chain seq x y z
N MET A 1 26.18 -26.50 -3.62
CA MET A 1 27.41 -26.16 -2.87
C MET A 1 27.24 -24.74 -2.33
N ALA A 2 26.57 -24.60 -1.20
CA ALA A 2 26.50 -23.34 -0.45
C ALA A 2 27.45 -23.48 0.74
N THR A 3 28.67 -23.01 0.56
CA THR A 3 29.70 -22.99 1.59
C THR A 3 29.36 -21.92 2.64
N GLY A 4 29.02 -22.38 3.86
CA GLY A 4 29.30 -21.70 5.14
C GLY A 4 28.48 -20.47 5.51
N CYS A 5 27.28 -20.65 6.08
CA CYS A 5 26.86 -19.76 7.17
C CYS A 5 27.33 -20.39 8.47
N ASP A 6 28.51 -19.97 8.93
CA ASP A 6 28.99 -20.23 10.29
C ASP A 6 29.32 -18.88 10.90
N PHE A 7 28.27 -18.11 11.18
CA PHE A 7 28.39 -16.86 11.94
C PHE A 7 27.77 -17.08 13.31
N LYS A 8 28.53 -16.72 14.34
CA LYS A 8 28.04 -16.64 15.71
C LYS A 8 27.42 -15.27 15.93
N ASN A 9 26.21 -15.23 16.43
CA ASN A 9 25.53 -13.98 16.67
C ASN A 9 26.19 -13.18 17.82
N ALA A 10 26.13 -11.86 17.72
CA ALA A 10 26.74 -10.96 18.73
C ALA A 10 26.02 -11.01 20.10
N PHE A 11 24.84 -11.60 20.15
CA PHE A 11 23.99 -11.65 21.35
C PHE A 11 24.09 -12.98 22.12
N GLY A 12 24.96 -13.90 21.69
CA GLY A 12 25.20 -15.18 22.39
C GLY A 12 24.01 -16.14 22.41
N PHE A 13 22.99 -15.89 21.58
CA PHE A 13 21.84 -16.79 21.45
C PHE A 13 22.15 -17.87 20.41
N THR A 14 22.53 -19.07 20.87
CA THR A 14 22.89 -20.22 20.02
C THR A 14 21.81 -20.66 19.03
N GLN A 15 20.57 -20.20 19.20
CA GLN A 15 19.41 -20.50 18.35
C GLN A 15 19.46 -19.90 16.93
N TYR A 16 20.33 -18.92 16.68
CA TYR A 16 20.47 -18.24 15.37
C TYR A 16 21.82 -18.45 14.70
N ASP A 17 22.74 -19.17 15.34
CA ASP A 17 24.07 -19.42 14.80
C ASP A 17 23.97 -20.28 13.53
N GLY A 18 24.62 -19.81 12.46
CA GLY A 18 24.68 -20.50 11.17
C GLY A 18 23.39 -20.50 10.32
N ARG A 19 22.39 -19.67 10.65
CA ARG A 19 21.16 -19.52 9.84
C ARG A 19 21.34 -18.43 8.78
N CYS A 20 21.42 -18.79 7.50
CA CYS A 20 21.57 -17.81 6.39
C CYS A 20 20.30 -16.98 6.09
N SER A 21 19.15 -17.34 6.66
CA SER A 21 17.87 -16.69 6.41
C SER A 21 16.99 -16.86 7.65
N PHE A 22 16.33 -15.77 8.07
CA PHE A 22 15.49 -15.76 9.27
C PHE A 22 14.17 -16.53 9.03
N PHE A 23 13.50 -16.21 7.92
CA PHE A 23 12.49 -17.05 7.30
C PHE A 23 13.24 -18.03 6.39
N GLY A 24 12.94 -19.33 6.44
CA GLY A 24 13.67 -20.34 5.67
C GLY A 24 13.66 -20.11 4.16
N ALA A 25 14.22 -21.06 3.39
CA ALA A 25 14.22 -20.97 1.93
C ALA A 25 12.81 -21.00 1.30
N ASP A 26 11.80 -21.42 2.06
CA ASP A 26 10.41 -21.51 1.62
C ASP A 26 9.61 -20.27 2.07
N PRO A 27 8.89 -19.61 1.13
CA PRO A 27 8.06 -18.46 1.46
C PRO A 27 6.93 -18.86 2.43
N PRO A 28 6.68 -18.09 3.49
CA PRO A 28 5.70 -18.45 4.53
C PRO A 28 4.24 -18.38 4.06
N LEU A 29 3.99 -17.83 2.87
CA LEU A 29 2.66 -17.67 2.29
C LEU A 29 2.60 -18.29 0.88
N PRO A 30 1.54 -19.04 0.54
CA PRO A 30 1.37 -19.58 -0.81
C PRO A 30 1.32 -18.46 -1.84
N GLN A 31 2.15 -18.58 -2.88
CA GLN A 31 2.30 -17.57 -3.92
C GLN A 31 0.97 -17.20 -4.60
N GLY A 32 0.05 -18.17 -4.72
CA GLY A 32 -1.30 -17.96 -5.27
C GLY A 32 -2.16 -16.98 -4.47
N LEU A 33 -2.01 -16.92 -3.15
CA LEU A 33 -2.74 -15.95 -2.32
C LEU A 33 -2.25 -14.51 -2.58
N GLY A 34 -0.95 -14.34 -2.84
CA GLY A 34 -0.39 -13.05 -3.23
C GLY A 34 -0.98 -12.53 -4.53
N TRP A 35 -1.08 -13.38 -5.55
CA TRP A 35 -1.70 -13.02 -6.83
C TRP A 35 -3.18 -12.66 -6.69
N PHE A 36 -3.93 -13.40 -5.87
CA PHE A 36 -5.33 -13.10 -5.59
C PHE A 36 -5.52 -11.73 -4.93
N ILE A 37 -4.69 -11.37 -3.95
CA ILE A 37 -4.78 -10.08 -3.26
C ILE A 37 -4.44 -8.93 -4.21
N VAL A 38 -3.33 -9.05 -4.96
CA VAL A 38 -2.88 -7.96 -5.84
C VAL A 38 -3.84 -7.75 -7.01
N VAL A 39 -4.19 -8.83 -7.73
CA VAL A 39 -4.99 -8.72 -8.95
C VAL A 39 -6.48 -8.68 -8.63
N GLY A 40 -6.94 -9.52 -7.71
CA GLY A 40 -8.36 -9.62 -7.35
C GLY A 40 -8.83 -8.43 -6.55
N LEU A 41 -8.25 -8.19 -5.36
CA LEU A 41 -8.69 -7.09 -4.50
C LEU A 41 -8.30 -5.72 -5.07
N GLY A 42 -7.06 -5.58 -5.58
CA GLY A 42 -6.61 -4.34 -6.22
C GLY A 42 -7.41 -3.99 -7.49
N GLY A 43 -7.66 -4.98 -8.35
CA GLY A 43 -8.47 -4.80 -9.55
C GLY A 43 -9.93 -4.46 -9.22
N PHE A 44 -10.54 -5.19 -8.29
CA PHE A 44 -11.92 -4.94 -7.85
C PHE A 44 -12.08 -3.53 -7.28
N PHE A 45 -11.19 -3.10 -6.38
CA PHE A 45 -11.27 -1.78 -5.76
C PHE A 45 -11.08 -0.65 -6.79
N SER A 46 -10.17 -0.84 -7.75
CA SER A 46 -9.94 0.11 -8.83
C SER A 46 -11.16 0.24 -9.75
N ILE A 47 -11.79 -0.88 -10.13
CA ILE A 47 -13.01 -0.88 -10.94
C ILE A 47 -14.17 -0.24 -10.17
N LEU A 48 -14.38 -0.63 -8.92
CA LEU A 48 -15.47 -0.12 -8.08
C LEU A 48 -15.38 1.40 -7.91
N THR A 49 -14.22 1.92 -7.53
CA THR A 49 -14.02 3.36 -7.35
C THR A 49 -14.17 4.13 -8.67
N SER A 50 -13.64 3.59 -9.77
CA SER A 50 -13.79 4.19 -11.11
C SER A 50 -15.25 4.19 -11.58
N CYS A 51 -15.99 3.10 -11.37
CA CYS A 51 -17.42 3.03 -11.67
C CYS A 51 -18.23 4.00 -10.83
N LEU A 52 -17.92 4.13 -9.54
CA LEU A 52 -18.61 5.07 -8.65
C LEU A 52 -18.39 6.52 -9.10
N VAL A 53 -17.15 6.88 -9.47
CA VAL A 53 -16.82 8.20 -10.05
C VAL A 53 -17.53 8.43 -11.38
N TRP A 54 -17.62 7.42 -12.24
CA TRP A 54 -18.34 7.52 -13.51
C TRP A 54 -19.85 7.74 -13.32
N ILE A 55 -20.46 7.05 -12.35
CA ILE A 55 -21.86 7.22 -11.97
C ILE A 55 -22.08 8.64 -11.42
N ASP A 56 -21.23 9.09 -10.51
CA ASP A 56 -21.29 10.44 -9.95
C ASP A 56 -21.23 11.50 -11.06
N GLN A 57 -20.27 11.41 -11.97
CA GLN A 57 -20.15 12.32 -13.11
C GLN A 57 -21.36 12.28 -14.06
N LYS A 58 -22.07 11.15 -14.14
CA LYS A 58 -23.24 10.99 -15.02
C LYS A 58 -24.52 11.57 -14.42
N PHE A 59 -24.66 11.53 -13.09
CA PHE A 59 -25.87 12.00 -12.39
C PHE A 59 -25.71 13.37 -11.72
N SER A 60 -24.49 13.76 -11.38
CA SER A 60 -24.14 15.10 -10.94
C SER A 60 -24.16 15.99 -12.18
N GLY A 61 -25.23 16.77 -12.37
CA GLY A 61 -25.41 17.67 -13.53
C GLY A 61 -24.36 18.79 -13.68
N ASN A 62 -23.26 18.69 -12.94
CA ASN A 62 -22.05 19.50 -13.07
C ASN A 62 -21.21 18.85 -14.17
N GLY A 63 -21.01 19.56 -15.29
CA GLY A 63 -20.26 19.06 -16.44
C GLY A 63 -18.85 18.54 -16.11
N PRO A 64 -18.13 17.99 -17.11
CA PRO A 64 -16.79 17.45 -16.91
C PRO A 64 -15.94 18.45 -16.12
N GLN A 65 -15.33 17.96 -15.03
CA GLN A 65 -14.46 18.74 -14.14
C GLN A 65 -13.20 19.14 -14.92
N THR A 66 -13.31 20.17 -15.75
CA THR A 66 -12.22 20.68 -16.58
C THR A 66 -11.24 21.47 -15.72
N SER A 67 -9.98 21.54 -16.14
CA SER A 67 -8.91 22.30 -15.47
C SER A 67 -9.28 23.79 -15.28
N GLU A 68 -10.16 24.30 -16.13
CA GLU A 68 -10.71 25.66 -16.11
C GLU A 68 -11.70 25.85 -14.95
N HIS A 69 -12.51 24.83 -14.64
CA HIS A 69 -13.37 24.81 -13.46
C HIS A 69 -12.55 24.70 -12.18
N PHE A 70 -11.46 23.92 -12.17
CA PHE A 70 -10.57 23.86 -11.00
C PHE A 70 -9.83 25.19 -10.74
N SER A 71 -9.48 25.93 -11.80
CA SER A 71 -8.73 27.19 -11.70
C SER A 71 -9.61 28.42 -11.45
N THR A 72 -10.93 28.34 -11.67
CA THR A 72 -11.86 29.49 -11.57
C THR A 72 -13.07 29.26 -10.65
N ALA A 73 -13.41 28.02 -10.28
CA ALA A 73 -14.48 27.77 -9.30
C ALA A 73 -13.99 28.04 -7.88
N GLY A 74 -14.44 29.15 -7.30
CA GLY A 74 -14.03 29.69 -5.99
C GLY A 74 -14.43 28.88 -4.74
N ARG A 75 -14.57 27.56 -4.82
CA ARG A 75 -14.67 26.68 -3.63
C ARG A 75 -13.42 25.81 -3.56
N SER A 76 -12.31 26.43 -3.19
CA SER A 76 -11.04 25.79 -2.89
C SER A 76 -11.23 24.72 -1.81
N ILE A 77 -10.70 23.51 -2.06
CA ILE A 77 -10.54 22.50 -1.01
C ILE A 77 -9.66 23.14 0.07
N PRO A 78 -10.12 23.26 1.33
CA PRO A 78 -9.32 23.91 2.37
C PRO A 78 -8.06 23.08 2.59
N VAL A 79 -6.94 23.76 2.82
CA VAL A 79 -5.62 23.15 2.99
C VAL A 79 -5.61 22.08 4.10
N GLY A 80 -6.50 22.19 5.10
CA GLY A 80 -6.67 21.17 6.13
C GLY A 80 -7.19 19.83 5.60
N LEU A 81 -8.08 19.83 4.60
CA LEU A 81 -8.66 18.61 4.03
C LEU A 81 -7.64 17.82 3.20
N THR A 82 -6.80 18.53 2.45
CA THR A 82 -5.69 17.91 1.71
C THR A 82 -4.58 17.44 2.65
N ALA A 83 -4.30 18.17 3.74
CA ALA A 83 -3.36 17.72 4.77
C ALA A 83 -3.80 16.41 5.45
N CYS A 84 -5.09 16.24 5.73
CA CYS A 84 -5.62 15.00 6.30
C CYS A 84 -5.42 13.76 5.39
N ASP A 85 -5.62 13.90 4.07
CA ASP A 85 -5.38 12.80 3.11
C ASP A 85 -3.91 12.35 3.13
N ILE A 86 -2.99 13.31 3.10
CA ILE A 86 -1.54 13.05 3.10
C ILE A 86 -1.16 12.32 4.39
N VAL A 87 -1.56 12.84 5.56
CA VAL A 87 -1.23 12.20 6.85
C VAL A 87 -1.78 10.78 6.94
N SER A 88 -3.00 10.54 6.45
CA SER A 88 -3.59 9.20 6.42
C SER A 88 -2.70 8.21 5.66
N LYS A 89 -2.30 8.55 4.42
CA LYS A 89 -1.44 7.68 3.58
C LYS A 89 -0.10 7.34 4.23
N TRP A 90 0.48 8.29 4.95
CA TRP A 90 1.76 8.11 5.64
C TRP A 90 1.61 7.32 6.94
N THR A 91 0.45 7.41 7.61
CA THR A 91 0.16 6.67 8.86
C THR A 91 0.14 5.16 8.62
N TRP A 92 -0.43 4.73 7.50
CA TRP A 92 -0.40 3.33 7.10
C TRP A 92 1.03 2.83 6.88
N ALA A 93 1.87 3.59 6.18
CA ALA A 93 3.26 3.22 5.93
C ALA A 93 4.13 3.22 7.20
N ALA A 94 3.97 4.23 8.07
CA ALA A 94 4.71 4.35 9.32
C ALA A 94 4.36 3.22 10.30
N THR A 95 3.08 2.84 10.37
CA THR A 95 2.65 1.71 11.21
C THR A 95 3.26 0.41 10.71
N LEU A 96 3.30 0.17 9.40
CA LEU A 96 3.98 -1.00 8.83
C LEU A 96 5.50 -1.01 9.08
N LEU A 97 6.15 0.16 9.09
CA LEU A 97 7.59 0.25 9.35
C LEU A 97 7.96 0.09 10.83
N GLN A 98 7.07 0.51 11.74
CA GLN A 98 7.29 0.41 13.19
C GLN A 98 6.64 -0.82 13.83
N SER A 99 5.75 -1.52 13.14
CA SER A 99 5.27 -2.85 13.54
C SER A 99 6.30 -3.90 13.10
N SER A 100 7.44 -3.93 13.78
CA SER A 100 8.37 -5.06 13.78
C SER A 100 7.85 -6.21 14.63
#